data_AF-A0A1V4E7A6-F1
#
_entry.id   AF-A0A1V4E7A6-F1
#
_cell.length_a   1.000
_cell.length_b   1.000
_cell.length_c   1.000
_cell.angle_alpha   90.00
_cell.angle_beta   90.00
_cell.angle_gamma   90.00
#
_symmetry.space_group_name_H-M   'P 1'
#
loop_
_entity.id
_entity.type
_entity.pdbx_description
1 polymer ?
#
loop_
_entity_poly.entity_id
_entity_poly.type
_entity_poly.pdbx_seq_one_letter_code
_entity_poly.pdbx_strand_id
1 'polypeptide(L)'
;MPSGGTVAYTGGYEPLRGVQMSAAYHSILDISMDVRGGLFMRQLHHRCAILLGLGAVVWALLGRFRYALPVLGLAAAAALGGYGSADDLLSGTFLARVPIPVWYGLHLLAALAVGAVLVISSRREAARQPRTGGFVAVTLGLTAMLIFLL
;
A
#
# COMPACT_ATOMS: atom_id res chain seq x y z
N MET A 1 3.73 6.26 -21.44
CA MET A 1 2.42 6.59 -20.83
C MET A 1 1.56 5.34 -20.90
N PRO A 2 0.99 4.84 -19.80
CA PRO A 2 0.19 3.62 -19.86
C PRO A 2 -1.15 3.96 -20.49
N SER A 3 -1.28 3.68 -21.79
CA SER A 3 -2.58 3.42 -22.40
C SER A 3 -3.00 2.00 -22.03
N GLY A 4 -4.29 1.68 -21.96
CA GLY A 4 -4.77 0.29 -21.85
C GLY A 4 -4.45 -0.59 -23.08
N GLY A 5 -3.40 -0.24 -23.83
CA GLY A 5 -2.91 -0.97 -24.97
C GLY A 5 -1.88 -2.01 -24.57
N THR A 6 -1.83 -3.08 -25.33
CA THR A 6 -0.84 -4.14 -25.22
C THR A 6 0.47 -3.70 -25.90
N VAL A 7 1.59 -3.87 -25.21
CA VAL A 7 2.94 -3.54 -25.70
C VAL A 7 3.87 -4.74 -25.53
N ALA A 8 4.86 -4.86 -26.40
CA ALA A 8 5.93 -5.86 -26.26
C ALA A 8 6.91 -5.41 -25.17
N TYR A 9 7.35 -6.33 -24.31
CA TYR A 9 8.40 -6.03 -23.34
C TYR A 9 9.78 -5.88 -24.00
N THR A 10 10.41 -4.76 -23.67
CA THR A 10 11.71 -4.34 -24.24
C THR A 10 12.72 -3.95 -23.16
N GLY A 11 12.44 -4.24 -21.88
CA GLY A 11 13.29 -3.87 -20.74
C GLY A 11 14.41 -4.87 -20.46
N GLY A 12 15.08 -4.67 -19.31
CA GLY A 12 16.28 -5.43 -18.92
C GLY A 12 16.04 -6.86 -18.44
N TYR A 13 14.80 -7.26 -18.13
CA TYR A 13 14.48 -8.61 -17.66
C TYR A 13 14.32 -9.61 -18.82
N GLU A 14 15.45 -10.21 -19.21
CA GLU A 14 15.57 -11.12 -20.36
C GLU A 14 14.43 -12.14 -20.51
N PRO A 15 13.95 -12.84 -19.45
CA PRO A 15 12.93 -13.88 -19.60
C PRO A 15 11.58 -13.40 -20.15
N LEU A 16 11.27 -12.10 -20.08
CA LEU A 16 10.03 -11.55 -20.59
C LEU A 16 10.19 -10.81 -21.92
N ARG A 17 11.39 -10.75 -22.51
CA ARG A 17 11.65 -9.98 -23.74
C ARG A 17 10.75 -10.44 -24.89
N GLY A 18 10.05 -9.50 -25.52
CA GLY A 18 9.12 -9.76 -26.61
C GLY A 18 7.73 -10.27 -26.20
N VAL A 19 7.48 -10.50 -24.91
CA VAL A 19 6.15 -10.90 -24.41
C VAL A 19 5.19 -9.72 -24.48
N GLN A 20 3.99 -9.94 -25.01
CA GLN A 20 2.90 -8.97 -25.04
C GLN A 20 2.27 -8.83 -23.64
N MET A 21 2.19 -7.60 -23.14
CA MET A 21 1.65 -7.27 -21.82
C MET A 21 0.97 -5.90 -21.84
N SER A 22 0.19 -5.55 -20.81
CA SER A 22 -0.37 -4.19 -20.71
C SER A 22 0.76 -3.16 -20.53
N ALA A 23 0.55 -1.93 -21.03
CA ALA A 23 1.51 -0.86 -20.79
C ALA A 23 1.68 -0.52 -19.30
N ALA A 24 0.66 -0.80 -18.48
CA ALA A 24 0.74 -0.70 -17.02
C ALA A 24 1.72 -1.73 -16.44
N TYR A 25 1.60 -3.00 -16.85
CA TYR A 25 2.50 -4.06 -16.42
C TYR A 25 3.95 -3.86 -16.91
N HIS A 26 4.11 -3.37 -18.14
CA HIS A 26 5.43 -2.97 -18.68
C HIS A 26 6.08 -1.90 -17.81
N SER A 27 5.35 -0.84 -17.46
CA SER A 27 5.85 0.24 -16.59
C SER A 27 6.25 -0.26 -15.20
N ILE A 28 5.55 -1.27 -14.67
CA ILE A 28 5.88 -1.88 -13.39
C ILE A 28 7.22 -2.62 -13.46
N LEU A 29 7.44 -3.38 -14.54
CA LEU A 29 8.71 -4.08 -14.75
C LEU A 29 9.87 -3.11 -14.96
N ASP A 30 9.67 -2.04 -15.74
CA ASP A 30 10.65 -0.99 -15.96
C ASP A 30 11.09 -0.35 -14.62
N ILE A 31 10.13 0.08 -13.79
CA ILE A 31 10.43 0.63 -12.46
C ILE A 31 11.13 -0.42 -11.58
N SER A 32 10.72 -1.67 -11.63
CA SER A 32 11.23 -2.67 -10.69
C SER A 32 12.63 -3.16 -11.04
N MET A 33 12.91 -3.32 -12.33
CA MET A 33 14.10 -4.01 -12.82
C MET A 33 15.16 -3.03 -13.35
N ASP A 34 14.72 -1.93 -13.95
CA ASP A 34 15.61 -1.02 -14.69
C ASP A 34 15.94 0.27 -13.89
N VAL A 35 15.18 0.58 -12.82
CA VAL A 35 15.52 1.65 -11.87
C VAL A 35 16.31 1.10 -10.68
N ARG A 36 17.44 1.75 -10.35
CA ARG A 36 18.28 1.37 -9.20
C ARG A 36 17.48 1.43 -7.90
N GLY A 37 17.37 0.28 -7.22
CA GLY A 37 16.60 0.16 -5.98
C GLY A 37 15.07 0.09 -6.18
N GLY A 38 14.59 0.03 -7.42
CA GLY A 38 13.17 0.00 -7.74
C GLY A 38 12.44 -1.21 -7.14
N LEU A 39 12.97 -2.43 -7.36
CA LEU A 39 12.43 -3.64 -6.73
C LEU A 39 12.40 -3.53 -5.20
N PHE A 40 13.47 -3.01 -4.60
CA PHE A 40 13.53 -2.81 -3.15
C PHE A 40 12.44 -1.86 -2.67
N MET A 41 12.27 -0.71 -3.34
CA MET A 41 11.25 0.27 -2.96
C MET A 41 9.83 -0.30 -3.11
N ARG A 42 9.59 -1.14 -4.14
CA ARG A 42 8.31 -1.83 -4.32
C ARG A 42 8.03 -2.82 -3.20
N GLN A 43 9.04 -3.62 -2.82
CA GLN A 43 8.91 -4.55 -1.69
C GLN A 43 8.69 -3.80 -0.38
N LEU A 44 9.47 -2.74 -0.13
CA LEU A 44 9.29 -1.90 1.05
C LEU A 44 7.89 -1.30 1.11
N HIS A 45 7.36 -0.77 0.00
CA HIS A 45 6.01 -0.23 -0.06
C HIS A 45 4.96 -1.30 0.25
N HIS A 46 5.08 -2.48 -0.36
CA HIS A 46 4.15 -3.58 -0.12
C HIS A 46 4.15 -4.03 1.36
N ARG A 47 5.34 -4.19 1.95
CA ARG A 47 5.50 -4.55 3.37
C ARG A 47 4.95 -3.49 4.30
N CYS A 48 5.19 -2.21 4.02
CA CYS A 48 4.59 -1.10 4.75
C CYS A 48 3.06 -1.10 4.64
N ALA A 49 2.50 -1.41 3.47
CA ALA A 49 1.06 -1.52 3.27
C ALA A 49 0.46 -2.67 4.10
N ILE A 50 1.11 -3.83 4.13
CA ILE A 50 0.70 -4.97 4.97
C ILE A 50 0.71 -4.57 6.45
N LEU A 51 1.79 -3.92 6.92
CA LEU A 51 1.91 -3.49 8.31
C LEU A 51 0.89 -2.43 8.69
N LEU A 52 0.58 -1.48 7.80
CA LEU A 52 -0.49 -0.51 8.00
C LEU A 52 -1.84 -1.21 8.15
N GLY A 53 -2.13 -2.21 7.31
CA GLY A 53 -3.36 -3.01 7.38
C GLY A 53 -3.46 -3.83 8.68
N LEU A 54 -2.41 -4.57 9.03
CA LEU A 54 -2.34 -5.33 10.29
C LEU A 54 -2.49 -4.41 11.50
N GLY A 55 -1.80 -3.27 11.50
CA GLY A 55 -1.92 -2.25 12.54
C GLY A 55 -3.34 -1.71 12.67
N ALA A 56 -4.04 -1.48 11.54
CA ALA A 56 -5.43 -1.06 11.54
C ALA A 56 -6.37 -2.13 12.12
N VAL A 57 -6.16 -3.41 11.80
CA VAL A 57 -6.92 -4.53 12.37
C VAL A 57 -6.71 -4.63 13.88
N VAL A 58 -5.45 -4.67 14.33
CA VAL A 58 -5.12 -4.71 15.77
C VAL A 58 -5.71 -3.51 16.50
N TRP A 59 -5.59 -2.31 15.91
CA TRP A 59 -6.18 -1.09 16.45
C TRP A 59 -7.72 -1.17 16.58
N ALA A 60 -8.39 -1.73 15.59
CA ALA A 60 -9.85 -1.89 15.61
C ALA A 60 -10.31 -2.93 16.64
N LEU A 61 -9.55 -4.01 16.83
CA LEU A 61 -9.87 -5.06 17.80
C LEU A 61 -9.61 -4.62 19.25
N LEU A 62 -8.50 -3.91 19.49
CA LEU A 62 -8.13 -3.41 20.81
C LEU A 62 -8.86 -2.11 21.18
N GLY A 63 -9.25 -1.34 20.17
CA GLY A 63 -9.83 -0.02 20.33
C GLY A 63 -11.35 -0.06 20.49
N ARG A 64 -11.88 0.71 21.44
CA ARG A 64 -13.34 0.93 21.61
C ARG A 64 -13.84 2.08 20.71
N PHE A 65 -13.30 2.18 19.49
CA PHE A 65 -13.57 3.31 18.60
C PHE A 65 -14.80 3.04 17.73
N ARG A 66 -15.85 3.87 17.88
CA ARG A 66 -17.07 3.81 17.05
C ARG A 66 -16.83 3.93 15.54
N TYR A 67 -15.67 4.44 15.14
CA TYR A 67 -15.26 4.66 13.76
C TYR A 67 -14.22 3.61 13.30
N ALA A 68 -14.04 2.51 14.03
CA ALA A 68 -13.08 1.47 13.65
C ALA A 68 -13.44 0.80 12.31
N LEU A 69 -14.71 0.41 12.13
CA LEU A 69 -15.21 -0.21 10.90
C LEU A 69 -15.02 0.66 9.64
N PRO A 70 -15.43 1.94 9.61
CA PRO A 70 -15.21 2.77 8.42
C PRO A 70 -13.72 3.00 8.12
N VAL A 71 -12.84 3.04 9.13
CA VAL A 71 -11.39 3.16 8.92
C VAL A 71 -10.80 1.86 8.34
N LEU A 72 -11.25 0.70 8.81
CA LEU A 72 -10.90 -0.59 8.21
C LEU A 72 -11.37 -0.68 6.76
N GLY A 73 -12.60 -0.24 6.48
CA GLY A 73 -13.12 -0.17 5.12
C GLY A 73 -12.28 0.72 4.22
N LEU A 74 -11.85 1.89 4.72
CA LEU A 74 -10.95 2.79 3.99
C LEU A 74 -9.57 2.18 3.76
N ALA A 75 -8.99 1.49 4.76
CA ALA A 75 -7.72 0.81 4.64
C ALA A 75 -7.78 -0.33 3.61
N ALA A 76 -8.86 -1.11 3.61
CA ALA A 76 -9.09 -2.16 2.63
C ALA A 76 -9.30 -1.59 1.21
N ALA A 77 -10.08 -0.52 1.08
CA ALA A 77 -10.29 0.16 -0.20
C ALA A 77 -8.99 0.74 -0.76
N ALA A 78 -8.14 1.34 0.10
CA ALA A 78 -6.81 1.81 -0.29
C ALA A 78 -5.94 0.64 -0.79
N ALA A 79 -5.87 -0.46 -0.04
CA ALA A 79 -5.09 -1.64 -0.43
C ALA A 79 -5.55 -2.24 -1.77
N LEU A 80 -6.87 -2.40 -1.96
CA LEU A 80 -7.44 -2.89 -3.21
C LEU A 80 -7.20 -1.93 -4.38
N GLY A 81 -7.32 -0.61 -4.14
CA GLY A 81 -7.03 0.40 -5.16
C GLY A 81 -5.57 0.38 -5.62
N GLY A 82 -4.63 0.09 -4.72
CA GLY A 82 -3.20 -0.05 -5.05
C GLY A 82 -2.90 -1.30 -5.89
N TYR A 83 -3.57 -2.42 -5.63
CA TYR A 83 -3.48 -3.62 -6.48
C TYR A 83 -4.16 -3.42 -7.83
N GLY A 84 -5.34 -2.78 -7.83
CA GLY A 84 -6.15 -2.56 -9.02
C GLY A 84 -5.49 -1.67 -10.07
N SER A 85 -4.65 -0.71 -9.65
CA SER A 85 -3.86 0.13 -10.56
C SER A 85 -2.63 -0.57 -11.13
N ALA A 86 -2.14 -1.62 -10.46
CA ALA A 86 -0.95 -2.35 -10.88
C ALA A 86 -1.25 -3.43 -11.94
N ASP A 87 -2.31 -4.21 -11.73
CA ASP A 87 -2.55 -5.44 -12.50
C ASP A 87 -3.64 -5.29 -13.59
N ASP A 88 -4.10 -4.07 -13.85
CA ASP A 88 -5.24 -3.79 -14.75
C ASP A 88 -6.52 -4.57 -14.35
N LEU A 89 -6.61 -5.01 -13.09
CA LEU A 89 -7.74 -5.77 -12.53
C LEU A 89 -9.06 -5.00 -12.58
N LEU A 90 -8.96 -3.67 -12.66
CA LEU A 90 -10.12 -2.78 -12.80
C LEU A 90 -10.49 -2.52 -14.27
N SER A 91 -9.74 -3.06 -15.23
CA SER A 91 -10.06 -2.95 -16.65
C SER A 91 -11.49 -3.44 -16.91
N GLY A 92 -12.28 -2.61 -17.59
CA GLY A 92 -13.69 -2.87 -17.85
C GLY A 92 -14.69 -2.34 -16.81
N THR A 93 -14.23 -1.86 -15.65
CA THR A 93 -15.10 -1.18 -14.67
C THR A 93 -15.13 0.34 -14.88
N PHE A 94 -16.06 1.05 -14.23
CA PHE A 94 -16.07 2.52 -14.25
C PHE A 94 -14.77 3.13 -13.66
N LEU A 95 -14.10 2.38 -12.77
CA LEU A 95 -12.87 2.79 -12.09
C LEU A 95 -11.69 2.92 -13.06
N ALA A 96 -11.67 2.14 -14.16
CA ALA A 96 -10.66 2.27 -15.22
C ALA A 96 -10.74 3.58 -16.02
N ARG A 97 -11.88 4.29 -15.96
CA ARG A 97 -12.05 5.58 -16.65
C ARG A 97 -11.54 6.77 -15.83
N VAL A 98 -11.22 6.58 -14.55
CA VAL A 98 -10.69 7.62 -13.68
C VAL A 98 -9.22 7.89 -14.04
N PRO A 99 -8.81 9.16 -14.21
CA PRO A 99 -7.43 9.48 -14.54
C PRO A 99 -6.42 8.95 -13.51
N ILE A 100 -5.32 8.39 -13.99
CA ILE A 100 -4.26 7.81 -13.14
C ILE A 100 -3.74 8.77 -12.05
N PRO A 101 -3.51 10.09 -12.30
CA PRO A 101 -3.09 11.01 -11.24
C PRO A 101 -4.12 11.14 -10.11
N VAL A 102 -5.42 11.08 -10.44
CA VAL A 102 -6.51 11.11 -9.46
C VAL A 102 -6.49 9.83 -8.63
N TRP A 103 -6.25 8.68 -9.27
CA TRP A 103 -6.09 7.41 -8.58
C TRP A 103 -4.96 7.43 -7.56
N TYR A 104 -3.77 7.89 -7.97
CA TYR A 104 -2.63 8.01 -7.04
C TYR A 104 -2.89 9.01 -5.93
N GLY A 105 -3.53 10.14 -6.24
CA GLY A 105 -3.94 11.13 -5.24
C GLY A 105 -4.90 10.53 -4.20
N LEU A 106 -5.92 9.80 -4.64
CA LEU A 106 -6.88 9.16 -3.76
C LEU A 106 -6.22 8.09 -2.87
N HIS A 107 -5.35 7.26 -3.46
CA HIS A 107 -4.63 6.22 -2.71
C HIS A 107 -3.73 6.83 -1.62
N LEU A 108 -2.97 7.88 -1.98
CA LEU A 108 -2.13 8.61 -1.03
C LEU A 108 -2.95 9.23 0.09
N LEU A 109 -4.05 9.92 -0.25
CA LEU A 109 -4.93 10.55 0.73
C LEU A 109 -5.56 9.53 1.69
N ALA A 110 -6.01 8.38 1.17
CA ALA A 110 -6.58 7.32 1.99
C ALA A 110 -5.55 6.74 2.96
N ALA A 111 -4.33 6.45 2.48
CA ALA A 111 -3.25 5.93 3.32
C ALA A 111 -2.86 6.93 4.43
N LEU A 112 -2.74 8.21 4.09
CA LEU A 112 -2.44 9.28 5.06
C LEU A 112 -3.58 9.46 6.07
N ALA A 113 -4.84 9.39 5.65
CA ALA A 113 -5.98 9.50 6.54
C ALA A 113 -6.02 8.35 7.55
N VAL A 114 -5.83 7.10 7.10
CA VAL A 114 -5.76 5.92 7.98
C VAL A 114 -4.60 6.06 8.97
N GLY A 115 -3.40 6.41 8.48
CA GLY A 115 -2.22 6.63 9.32
C GLY A 115 -2.43 7.74 10.37
N ALA A 116 -3.00 8.88 9.97
CA ALA A 116 -3.29 9.99 10.87
C ALA A 116 -4.30 9.59 11.95
N VAL A 117 -5.37 8.86 11.59
CA VAL A 117 -6.37 8.38 12.54
C VAL A 117 -5.74 7.42 13.55
N LEU A 118 -4.91 6.47 13.09
CA LEU A 118 -4.18 5.54 13.96
C LEU A 118 -3.26 6.29 14.94
N VAL A 119 -2.50 7.27 14.46
CA VAL A 119 -1.60 8.07 15.31
C VAL A 119 -2.37 8.93 16.31
N ILE A 120 -3.40 9.64 15.87
CA ILE A 120 -4.21 10.50 16.73
C ILE A 120 -4.93 9.69 17.80
N SER A 121 -5.54 8.57 17.42
CA SER A 121 -6.24 7.68 18.37
C SER A 121 -5.27 7.05 19.36
N SER A 122 -4.10 6.59 18.91
CA SER A 122 -3.04 6.08 19.78
C SER A 122 -2.57 7.13 20.80
N ARG A 123 -2.35 8.38 20.36
CA ARG A 123 -1.98 9.49 21.26
C ARG A 123 -3.08 9.81 22.28
N ARG A 124 -4.35 9.81 21.86
CA ARG A 124 -5.49 10.03 22.76
C ARG A 124 -5.62 8.92 23.80
N GLU A 125 -5.39 7.67 23.41
CA GLU A 125 -5.41 6.53 24.32
C GLU A 125 -4.23 6.58 25.29
N ALA A 126 -3.02 6.90 24.80
CA ALA A 126 -1.83 7.05 25.64
C ALA A 126 -1.96 8.15 26.70
N ALA A 127 -2.71 9.22 26.42
CA ALA A 127 -3.00 10.26 27.40
C ALA A 127 -3.90 9.77 28.56
N ARG A 128 -4.70 8.73 28.32
CA ARG A 128 -5.56 8.10 29.35
C ARG A 128 -4.86 6.93 30.03
N GLN A 129 -4.07 6.18 29.27
CA GLN A 129 -3.35 4.99 29.69
C GLN A 129 -1.89 5.08 29.20
N PRO A 130 -1.01 5.72 29.97
CA PRO A 130 0.38 5.90 29.56
C PRO A 130 1.04 4.54 29.32
N ARG A 131 1.64 4.39 28.15
CA ARG A 131 2.33 3.16 27.76
C ARG A 131 3.73 3.14 28.38
N THR A 132 4.17 1.96 28.80
CA THR A 132 5.53 1.80 29.33
C THR A 132 6.57 1.91 28.21
N GLY A 133 7.75 2.42 28.52
CA GLY A 133 8.85 2.52 27.54
C GLY A 133 9.22 1.15 26.94
N GLY A 134 9.17 0.09 27.75
CA GLY A 134 9.39 -1.29 27.29
C GLY A 134 8.37 -1.74 26.25
N PHE A 135 7.08 -1.42 26.43
CA PHE A 135 6.06 -1.74 25.44
C PHE A 135 6.30 -1.03 24.11
N VAL A 136 6.69 0.25 24.16
CA VAL A 136 7.02 1.04 22.96
C VAL A 136 8.22 0.44 22.22
N ALA A 137 9.29 0.10 22.97
CA ALA A 137 10.48 -0.50 22.40
C ALA A 137 10.20 -1.86 21.73
N VAL A 138 9.42 -2.73 22.37
CA VAL A 138 9.00 -4.02 21.81
C VAL A 138 8.18 -3.82 20.53
N THR A 139 7.25 -2.87 20.53
CA THR A 139 6.40 -2.60 19.36
C THR A 139 7.22 -2.10 18.17
N LEU A 140 8.19 -1.19 18.41
CA LEU A 140 9.11 -0.72 17.36
C LEU A 140 10.01 -1.84 16.85
N GLY A 141 10.54 -2.66 17.75
CA GLY A 141 11.38 -3.81 17.40
C GLY A 141 10.64 -4.84 16.55
N LEU A 142 9.41 -5.20 16.94
CA LEU A 142 8.54 -6.09 16.16
C LEU A 142 8.20 -5.50 14.79
N THR A 143 7.90 -4.20 14.73
CA THR A 143 7.61 -3.52 13.46
C THR A 143 8.82 -3.58 12.53
N ALA A 144 10.02 -3.23 13.04
CA ALA A 144 11.25 -3.31 12.27
C ALA A 144 11.52 -4.74 11.78
N MET A 145 11.39 -5.73 12.67
CA MET A 145 11.57 -7.14 12.32
C MET A 145 10.61 -7.58 11.20
N LEU A 146 9.32 -7.25 11.31
CA LEU A 146 8.31 -7.62 10.33
C LEU A 146 8.52 -6.95 8.96
N ILE A 147 9.10 -5.74 8.91
CA ILE A 147 9.50 -5.08 7.64
C ILE A 147 10.55 -5.90 6.88
N PHE A 148 11.36 -6.72 7.55
CA PHE A 148 12.35 -7.56 6.88
C PHE A 148 11.87 -8.98 6.59
N LEU A 149 10.89 -9.47 7.36
CA LEU A 149 10.37 -10.84 7.25
C LEU A 149 9.22 -10.99 6.26
N LEU A 150 8.41 -9.94 6.07
CA LEU A 150 7.37 -9.86 5.03
C LEU A 150 7.99 -9.52 3.67
#